data_AF-A0A6I4ZB68-F1
#
_entry.id   AF-A0A6I4ZB68-F1
#
_cell.length_a   1.000
_cell.length_b   1.000
_cell.length_c   1.000
_cell.angle_alpha   90.00
_cell.angle_beta   90.00
_cell.angle_gamma   90.00
#
_symmetry.space_group_name_H-M   'P 1'
#
loop_
_entity.id
_entity.type
_entity.pdbx_description
1 polymer ?
#
loop_
_entity_poly.entity_id
_entity_poly.type
_entity_poly.pdbx_seq_one_letter_code
_entity_poly.pdbx_strand_id
1 'polypeptide(L)'
;MGIEALTHDDDGKLVVPETAEEWDEWVSASRTRNHVLDNPLVDWLERWGEEHGYEPDPVEEDTDFLTFLFGKGNAFEAAVVEHLRGLAEVRMVEPEGMDREELRQLSVAEATYAAMADGAEIICQAWMRDPQSRTYGAPDLLVRSDVLADLFPGSISDEAAAMRAPDLGIGDRHYRVVDIKFSTLHLAAGGELGNSGSAPAYKAQVYIYNRALGRLQGYLPPEAFVLGRGWEQTRRGEKSRGTSCMERLAPVANDYASRKGGALSHQVEEAVAWVRRVRAEGRDWHVLPEPSVDELRPSAKEDVGRWASVVKEIVKQSEDLTQLWWVGVPRRQDANRQGLMRWTDPRVTPETLGVTGTSRAPNLRALLDVNREPGPDVRPAHISEARADWIEEAPAEFYVDFETVSDLDDDFSGIPERGGQPLIFMVGCGHLEDGDWRFKCFIADLLDERSEAKVIDDWFEHMTSVRDRLAPGVDPKVIHWSPHETITLETAFDAAVKRHEKTGWQHTRQQKPWPHPNWFDYLNKVMKREPVVVRGAHGFGLKAVTNAMHDLGLVETRWDEGPADGLGAMVGAWTCDGEARRTGGSMRDLELMKGIGRYNEVDCKAMMELVRYLRRHH
;
A
#
# COMPACT_ATOMS: atom_id res chain seq x y z
N MET A 1 -3.77 -20.32 -34.75
CA MET A 1 -5.13 -20.55 -34.22
C MET A 1 -6.02 -19.32 -34.36
N GLY A 2 -5.49 -18.11 -34.58
CA GLY A 2 -6.30 -16.94 -34.96
C GLY A 2 -7.53 -16.74 -34.07
N ILE A 3 -8.67 -16.39 -34.66
CA ILE A 3 -9.94 -16.21 -33.94
C ILE A 3 -10.42 -17.48 -33.23
N GLU A 4 -10.06 -18.67 -33.73
CA GLU A 4 -10.44 -19.95 -33.11
C GLU A 4 -9.79 -20.13 -31.74
N ALA A 5 -8.67 -19.44 -31.46
CA ALA A 5 -8.03 -19.44 -30.14
C ALA A 5 -8.94 -18.89 -29.03
N LEU A 6 -10.00 -18.14 -29.37
CA LEU A 6 -11.02 -17.70 -28.42
C LEU A 6 -11.91 -18.85 -27.95
N THR A 7 -12.05 -19.92 -28.72
CA THR A 7 -13.05 -20.99 -28.46
C THR A 7 -12.42 -22.37 -28.36
N HIS A 8 -11.17 -22.55 -28.80
CA HIS A 8 -10.50 -23.84 -28.85
C HIS A 8 -9.20 -23.88 -28.03
N ASP A 9 -8.99 -25.01 -27.36
CA ASP A 9 -7.71 -25.35 -26.72
C ASP A 9 -6.67 -25.85 -27.74
N ASP A 10 -5.45 -26.18 -27.29
CA ASP A 10 -4.35 -26.63 -28.17
C ASP A 10 -4.62 -27.98 -28.85
N ASP A 11 -5.54 -28.79 -28.30
CA ASP A 11 -5.98 -30.05 -28.89
C ASP A 11 -7.12 -29.85 -29.92
N GLY A 12 -7.55 -28.61 -30.14
CA GLY A 12 -8.63 -28.26 -31.04
C GLY A 12 -10.02 -28.60 -30.48
N LYS A 13 -10.15 -28.78 -29.16
CA LYS A 13 -11.43 -29.01 -28.50
C LYS A 13 -12.11 -27.67 -28.24
N LEU A 14 -13.41 -27.61 -28.55
CA LEU A 14 -14.27 -26.48 -28.23
C LEU A 14 -14.45 -26.36 -26.70
N VAL A 15 -14.11 -25.20 -26.15
CA VAL A 15 -14.29 -24.83 -24.73
C VAL A 15 -14.93 -23.45 -24.66
N VAL A 16 -16.26 -23.44 -24.54
CA VAL A 16 -17.06 -22.23 -24.38
C VAL A 16 -17.95 -22.43 -23.16
N PRO A 17 -17.79 -21.63 -22.08
CA PRO A 17 -18.66 -21.73 -20.92
C PRO A 17 -20.04 -21.15 -21.23
N GLU A 18 -21.09 -21.93 -20.99
CA GLU A 18 -22.50 -21.56 -21.20
C GLU A 18 -23.25 -21.38 -19.88
N THR A 19 -22.76 -21.99 -18.80
CA THR A 19 -23.39 -21.98 -17.47
C THR A 19 -22.54 -21.28 -16.41
N ALA A 20 -23.16 -20.87 -15.30
CA ALA A 20 -22.43 -20.27 -14.17
C ALA A 20 -21.39 -21.24 -13.58
N GLU A 21 -21.74 -22.53 -13.51
CA GLU A 21 -20.86 -23.59 -13.03
C GLU A 21 -19.65 -23.80 -13.95
N GLU A 22 -19.83 -23.70 -15.27
CA GLU A 22 -18.69 -23.72 -16.19
C GLU A 22 -17.84 -22.46 -16.08
N TRP A 23 -18.45 -21.29 -15.82
CA TRP A 23 -17.73 -20.05 -15.55
C TRP A 23 -16.94 -20.08 -14.24
N ASP A 24 -17.33 -20.90 -13.26
CA ASP A 24 -16.56 -21.08 -12.02
C ASP A 24 -15.19 -21.73 -12.28
N GLU A 25 -15.01 -22.44 -13.40
CA GLU A 25 -13.72 -22.96 -13.85
C GLU A 25 -12.84 -21.89 -14.51
N TRP A 26 -13.42 -20.75 -14.93
CA TRP A 26 -12.69 -19.67 -15.57
C TRP A 26 -12.21 -18.64 -14.54
N VAL A 27 -10.92 -18.30 -14.60
CA VAL A 27 -10.30 -17.39 -13.63
C VAL A 27 -9.86 -16.10 -14.33
N SER A 28 -10.36 -14.96 -13.86
CA SER A 28 -9.89 -13.67 -14.39
C SER A 28 -8.47 -13.39 -13.93
N ALA A 29 -7.67 -12.71 -14.75
CA ALA A 29 -6.28 -12.40 -14.44
C ALA A 29 -6.13 -11.69 -13.07
N SER A 30 -7.03 -10.75 -12.76
CA SER A 30 -7.07 -10.02 -11.49
C SER A 30 -7.33 -10.89 -10.25
N ARG A 31 -8.02 -12.03 -10.40
CA ARG A 31 -8.33 -12.93 -9.27
C ARG A 31 -7.12 -13.72 -8.77
N THR A 32 -6.01 -13.71 -9.50
CA THR A 32 -4.76 -14.34 -9.03
C THR A 32 -4.01 -13.51 -7.98
N ARG A 33 -4.41 -12.24 -7.79
CA ARG A 33 -3.72 -11.26 -6.93
C ARG A 33 -3.47 -11.78 -5.51
N ASN A 34 -4.52 -12.21 -4.82
CA ASN A 34 -4.45 -12.52 -3.39
C ASN A 34 -3.50 -13.69 -3.12
N HIS A 35 -3.61 -14.78 -3.90
CA HIS A 35 -2.68 -15.90 -3.79
C HIS A 35 -1.22 -15.49 -4.08
N VAL A 36 -0.99 -14.73 -5.16
CA VAL A 36 0.37 -14.28 -5.54
C VAL A 36 0.99 -13.31 -4.52
N LEU A 37 0.16 -12.64 -3.71
CA LEU A 37 0.58 -11.75 -2.63
C LEU A 37 0.57 -12.42 -1.25
N ASP A 38 0.58 -13.76 -1.18
CA ASP A 38 0.56 -14.53 0.08
C ASP A 38 -0.66 -14.21 0.99
N ASN A 39 -1.78 -13.78 0.40
CA ASN A 39 -3.03 -13.48 1.10
C ASN A 39 -4.28 -14.28 0.63
N PRO A 40 -4.19 -15.62 0.44
CA PRO A 40 -5.31 -16.42 -0.07
C PRO A 40 -6.55 -16.45 0.84
N LEU A 41 -6.42 -16.17 2.14
CA LEU A 41 -7.56 -16.09 3.08
C LEU A 41 -8.63 -15.10 2.60
N VAL A 42 -8.25 -13.99 1.97
CA VAL A 42 -9.20 -12.99 1.46
C VAL A 42 -10.08 -13.56 0.35
N ASP A 43 -9.55 -14.42 -0.54
CA ASP A 43 -10.38 -15.05 -1.58
C ASP A 43 -11.47 -15.93 -0.97
N TRP A 44 -11.15 -16.62 0.13
CA TRP A 44 -12.10 -17.44 0.86
C TRP A 44 -13.13 -16.60 1.61
N LEU A 45 -12.71 -15.53 2.31
CA LEU A 45 -13.63 -14.63 3.02
C LEU A 45 -14.59 -13.93 2.05
N GLU A 46 -14.09 -13.45 0.90
CA GLU A 46 -14.93 -12.83 -0.14
C GLU A 46 -15.99 -13.78 -0.72
N ARG A 47 -15.72 -15.10 -0.73
CA ARG A 47 -16.65 -16.09 -1.29
C ARG A 47 -17.57 -16.72 -0.24
N TRP A 48 -17.04 -17.01 0.95
CA TRP A 48 -17.68 -17.86 1.95
C TRP A 48 -17.74 -17.25 3.35
N GLY A 49 -17.11 -16.10 3.58
CA GLY A 49 -16.99 -15.48 4.91
C GLY A 49 -18.33 -15.25 5.59
N GLU A 50 -19.29 -14.64 4.89
CA GLU A 50 -20.64 -14.37 5.40
C GLU A 50 -21.41 -15.65 5.72
N GLU A 51 -21.31 -16.69 4.88
CA GLU A 51 -21.93 -18.00 5.15
C GLU A 51 -21.36 -18.65 6.43
N HIS A 52 -20.10 -18.33 6.76
CA HIS A 52 -19.43 -18.79 7.98
C HIS A 52 -19.61 -17.83 9.17
N GLY A 53 -20.45 -16.81 9.03
CA GLY A 53 -20.78 -15.86 10.11
C GLY A 53 -19.74 -14.75 10.31
N TYR A 54 -18.86 -14.51 9.34
CA TYR A 54 -17.98 -13.34 9.34
C TYR A 54 -18.65 -12.17 8.64
N GLU A 55 -18.58 -10.99 9.26
CA GLU A 55 -19.11 -9.75 8.69
C GLU A 55 -17.95 -8.85 8.25
N PRO A 56 -17.97 -8.33 7.01
CA PRO A 56 -16.96 -7.38 6.56
C PRO A 56 -17.13 -6.04 7.27
N ASP A 57 -16.04 -5.31 7.42
CA ASP A 57 -16.00 -3.95 7.93
C ASP A 57 -16.86 -3.03 7.03
N PRO A 58 -17.62 -2.08 7.61
CA PRO A 58 -18.36 -1.10 6.83
C PRO A 58 -17.39 -0.21 6.04
N VAL A 59 -17.76 0.12 4.81
CA VAL A 59 -16.98 1.03 3.96
C VAL A 59 -17.49 2.46 4.19
N GLU A 60 -16.63 3.32 4.72
CA GLU A 60 -16.87 4.76 4.82
C GLU A 60 -16.24 5.44 3.59
N GLU A 61 -17.03 5.76 2.56
CA GLU A 61 -16.52 6.25 1.27
C GLU A 61 -15.57 7.47 1.39
N ASP A 62 -15.85 8.36 2.34
CA ASP A 62 -15.07 9.59 2.55
C ASP A 62 -13.71 9.38 3.22
N THR A 63 -13.44 8.17 3.73
CA THR A 63 -12.18 7.79 4.42
C THR A 63 -11.58 6.47 3.93
N ASP A 64 -12.25 5.74 3.03
CA ASP A 64 -11.75 4.45 2.53
C ASP A 64 -10.65 4.63 1.48
N PHE A 65 -9.42 4.33 1.89
CA PHE A 65 -8.22 4.48 1.04
C PHE A 65 -8.23 3.58 -0.20
N LEU A 66 -8.78 2.37 -0.11
CA LEU A 66 -8.81 1.46 -1.25
C LEU A 66 -9.78 1.95 -2.33
N THR A 67 -10.96 2.41 -1.94
CA THR A 67 -11.96 3.02 -2.84
C THR A 67 -11.38 4.25 -3.51
N PHE A 68 -10.74 5.14 -2.75
CA PHE A 68 -10.02 6.28 -3.32
C PHE A 68 -8.96 5.86 -4.33
N LEU A 69 -8.11 4.89 -3.98
CA LEU A 69 -7.01 4.45 -4.82
C LEU A 69 -7.50 3.81 -6.13
N PHE A 70 -8.58 3.02 -6.09
CA PHE A 70 -9.20 2.47 -7.30
C PHE A 70 -9.80 3.56 -8.18
N GLY A 71 -10.47 4.55 -7.59
CA GLY A 71 -10.98 5.72 -8.31
C GLY A 71 -9.87 6.48 -9.03
N LYS A 72 -8.75 6.75 -8.35
CA LYS A 72 -7.55 7.36 -8.95
C LYS A 72 -6.89 6.48 -10.00
N GLY A 73 -6.90 5.15 -9.80
CA GLY A 73 -6.46 4.17 -10.80
C GLY A 73 -7.19 4.33 -12.14
N ASN A 74 -8.52 4.34 -12.09
CA ASN A 74 -9.36 4.49 -13.28
C ASN A 74 -9.17 5.86 -13.94
N ALA A 75 -9.07 6.94 -13.15
CA ALA A 75 -8.84 8.28 -13.66
C ALA A 75 -7.46 8.42 -14.33
N PHE A 76 -6.42 7.81 -13.75
CA PHE A 76 -5.08 7.78 -14.34
C PHE A 76 -5.08 7.03 -15.67
N GLU A 77 -5.72 5.86 -15.73
CA GLU A 77 -5.85 5.08 -16.96
C GLU A 77 -6.55 5.89 -18.06
N ALA A 78 -7.70 6.50 -17.75
CA ALA A 78 -8.43 7.35 -18.68
C ALA A 78 -7.58 8.52 -19.18
N ALA A 79 -6.83 9.18 -18.29
CA ALA A 79 -5.93 10.26 -18.67
C ALA A 79 -4.81 9.77 -19.60
N VAL A 80 -4.18 8.62 -19.31
CA VAL A 80 -3.16 8.02 -20.19
C VAL A 80 -3.72 7.70 -21.57
N VAL A 81 -4.91 7.10 -21.64
CA VAL A 81 -5.59 6.81 -22.90
C VAL A 81 -5.87 8.08 -23.70
N GLU A 82 -6.35 9.15 -23.06
CA GLU A 82 -6.58 10.43 -23.72
C GLU A 82 -5.28 11.08 -24.21
N HIS A 83 -4.20 10.98 -23.43
CA HIS A 83 -2.88 11.44 -23.87
C HIS A 83 -2.40 10.66 -25.12
N LEU A 84 -2.58 9.34 -25.13
CA LEU A 84 -2.19 8.47 -26.26
C LEU A 84 -3.00 8.75 -27.53
N ARG A 85 -4.27 9.16 -27.43
CA ARG A 85 -5.08 9.61 -28.59
C ARG A 85 -4.47 10.82 -29.32
N GLY A 86 -3.69 11.63 -28.61
CA GLY A 86 -2.93 12.73 -29.22
C GLY A 86 -1.69 12.27 -30.01
N LEU A 87 -1.27 11.01 -29.87
CA LEU A 87 -0.01 10.48 -30.39
C LEU A 87 -0.20 9.36 -31.43
N ALA A 88 -1.27 8.56 -31.33
CA ALA A 88 -1.54 7.41 -32.19
C ALA A 88 -3.06 7.17 -32.35
N GLU A 89 -3.45 6.34 -33.31
CA GLU A 89 -4.84 5.86 -33.41
C GLU A 89 -5.17 4.94 -32.21
N VAL A 90 -6.21 5.29 -31.46
CA VAL A 90 -6.68 4.50 -30.33
C VAL A 90 -8.09 4.00 -30.62
N ARG A 91 -8.25 2.68 -30.60
CA ARG A 91 -9.52 1.99 -30.78
C ARG A 91 -10.03 1.44 -29.45
N MET A 92 -11.20 1.89 -29.02
CA MET A 92 -11.94 1.30 -27.90
C MET A 92 -12.76 0.13 -28.41
N VAL A 93 -12.59 -1.06 -27.84
CA VAL A 93 -13.37 -2.27 -28.20
C VAL A 93 -14.38 -2.66 -27.13
N GLU A 94 -14.26 -2.13 -25.92
CA GLU A 94 -15.26 -2.28 -24.87
C GLU A 94 -16.50 -1.41 -25.18
N PRO A 95 -17.70 -2.01 -25.27
CA PRO A 95 -18.93 -1.24 -25.46
C PRO A 95 -19.31 -0.45 -24.20
N GLU A 96 -19.64 0.83 -24.36
CA GLU A 96 -20.07 1.68 -23.25
C GLU A 96 -21.30 1.11 -22.53
N GLY A 97 -21.23 1.05 -21.19
CA GLY A 97 -22.38 0.71 -20.34
C GLY A 97 -22.64 -0.80 -20.14
N MET A 98 -21.73 -1.67 -20.58
CA MET A 98 -21.82 -3.10 -20.29
C MET A 98 -21.40 -3.44 -18.86
N ASP A 99 -22.09 -4.40 -18.24
CA ASP A 99 -21.67 -4.97 -16.96
C ASP A 99 -20.63 -6.10 -17.11
N ARG A 100 -20.12 -6.60 -15.98
CA ARG A 100 -19.08 -7.64 -15.97
C ARG A 100 -19.52 -8.98 -16.55
N GLU A 101 -20.81 -9.30 -16.56
CA GLU A 101 -21.32 -10.52 -17.18
C GLU A 101 -21.46 -10.34 -18.69
N GLU A 102 -21.88 -9.16 -19.13
CA GLU A 102 -21.96 -8.81 -20.55
C GLU A 102 -20.58 -8.79 -21.21
N LEU A 103 -19.54 -8.32 -20.52
CA LEU A 103 -18.16 -8.37 -21.00
C LEU A 103 -17.65 -9.80 -21.26
N ARG A 104 -18.25 -10.82 -20.65
CA ARG A 104 -17.87 -12.23 -20.88
C ARG A 104 -18.37 -12.78 -22.21
N GLN A 105 -19.27 -12.08 -22.90
CA GLN A 105 -19.79 -12.51 -24.18
C GLN A 105 -18.66 -12.68 -25.21
N LEU A 106 -18.74 -13.74 -26.01
CA LEU A 106 -17.72 -14.04 -27.02
C LEU A 106 -17.51 -12.88 -28.00
N SER A 107 -18.58 -12.18 -28.36
CA SER A 107 -18.56 -11.04 -29.28
C SER A 107 -17.62 -9.91 -28.87
N VAL A 108 -17.39 -9.71 -27.57
CA VAL A 108 -16.45 -8.68 -27.06
C VAL A 108 -15.01 -9.09 -27.36
N ALA A 109 -14.68 -10.37 -27.18
CA ALA A 109 -13.36 -10.88 -27.54
C ALA A 109 -13.16 -10.94 -29.07
N GLU A 110 -14.22 -11.24 -29.84
CA GLU A 110 -14.20 -11.17 -31.30
C GLU A 110 -13.94 -9.74 -31.80
N ALA A 111 -14.51 -8.72 -31.15
CA ALA A 111 -14.26 -7.33 -31.48
C ALA A 111 -12.78 -6.94 -31.25
N THR A 112 -12.17 -7.46 -30.19
CA THR A 112 -10.72 -7.32 -29.93
C THR A 112 -9.90 -7.94 -31.07
N TYR A 113 -10.21 -9.17 -31.46
CA TYR A 113 -9.53 -9.84 -32.56
C TYR A 113 -9.70 -9.09 -33.89
N ALA A 114 -10.91 -8.61 -34.19
CA ALA A 114 -11.19 -7.83 -35.40
C ALA A 114 -10.34 -6.54 -35.44
N ALA A 115 -10.25 -5.83 -34.32
CA ALA A 115 -9.38 -4.66 -34.19
C ALA A 115 -7.90 -4.96 -34.43
N MET A 116 -7.42 -6.12 -33.93
CA MET A 116 -6.05 -6.58 -34.18
C MET A 116 -5.82 -6.93 -35.65
N ALA A 117 -6.76 -7.62 -36.29
CA ALA A 117 -6.68 -8.02 -37.70
C ALA A 117 -6.77 -6.81 -38.66
N ASP A 118 -7.53 -5.78 -38.28
CA ASP A 118 -7.55 -4.49 -38.97
C ASP A 118 -6.24 -3.70 -38.82
N GLY A 119 -5.38 -4.11 -37.88
CA GLY A 119 -4.12 -3.45 -37.61
C GLY A 119 -4.27 -2.13 -36.88
N ALA A 120 -5.25 -1.96 -35.98
CA ALA A 120 -5.36 -0.78 -35.13
C ALA A 120 -4.04 -0.49 -34.37
N GLU A 121 -3.67 0.76 -34.19
CA GLU A 121 -2.36 1.11 -33.58
C GLU A 121 -2.33 0.77 -32.09
N ILE A 122 -3.36 1.21 -31.37
CA ILE A 122 -3.59 0.92 -29.95
C ILE A 122 -5.02 0.45 -29.79
N ILE A 123 -5.21 -0.65 -29.07
CA ILE A 123 -6.53 -1.18 -28.71
C ILE A 123 -6.66 -1.11 -27.19
N CYS A 124 -7.66 -0.38 -26.70
CA CYS A 124 -7.91 -0.23 -25.28
C CYS A 124 -8.97 -1.20 -24.78
N GLN A 125 -8.83 -1.67 -23.53
CA GLN A 125 -9.77 -2.59 -22.88
C GLN A 125 -10.01 -3.85 -23.72
N ALA A 126 -8.91 -4.43 -24.19
CA ALA A 126 -8.89 -5.50 -25.18
C ALA A 126 -9.25 -6.86 -24.56
N TRP A 127 -10.55 -7.14 -24.39
CA TRP A 127 -11.01 -8.36 -23.76
C TRP A 127 -10.52 -9.62 -24.48
N MET A 128 -9.89 -10.52 -23.72
CA MET A 128 -9.34 -11.79 -24.22
C MET A 128 -9.71 -12.93 -23.29
N ARG A 129 -9.74 -14.13 -23.87
CA ARG A 129 -9.96 -15.38 -23.15
C ARG A 129 -9.05 -16.46 -23.70
N ASP A 130 -8.56 -17.33 -22.83
CA ASP A 130 -7.68 -18.45 -23.15
C ASP A 130 -8.33 -19.77 -22.72
N PRO A 131 -9.03 -20.47 -23.64
CA PRO A 131 -9.56 -21.82 -23.45
C PRO A 131 -8.59 -22.85 -22.85
N GLN A 132 -7.30 -22.76 -23.19
CA GLN A 132 -6.29 -23.74 -22.76
C GLN A 132 -6.04 -23.67 -21.26
N SER A 133 -5.92 -22.46 -20.73
CA SER A 133 -5.74 -22.25 -19.29
C SER A 133 -7.06 -21.97 -18.55
N ARG A 134 -8.17 -21.80 -19.29
CA ARG A 134 -9.46 -21.25 -18.84
C ARG A 134 -9.26 -19.98 -18.01
N THR A 135 -8.54 -19.03 -18.59
CA THR A 135 -8.31 -17.70 -18.00
C THR A 135 -8.83 -16.61 -18.92
N TYR A 136 -9.09 -15.43 -18.38
CA TYR A 136 -9.62 -14.31 -19.17
C TYR A 136 -9.34 -12.95 -18.52
N GLY A 137 -9.59 -11.87 -19.28
CA GLY A 137 -9.60 -10.50 -18.80
C GLY A 137 -9.29 -9.50 -19.91
N ALA A 138 -9.21 -8.22 -19.55
CA ALA A 138 -8.84 -7.15 -20.46
C ALA A 138 -7.52 -6.52 -19.98
N PRO A 139 -6.42 -6.61 -20.74
CA PRO A 139 -5.35 -5.64 -20.62
C PRO A 139 -5.85 -4.24 -20.96
N ASP A 140 -5.29 -3.26 -20.28
CA ASP A 140 -5.64 -1.86 -20.51
C ASP A 140 -5.30 -1.46 -21.95
N LEU A 141 -4.14 -1.89 -22.47
CA LEU A 141 -3.70 -1.64 -23.85
C LEU A 141 -3.13 -2.89 -24.54
N LEU A 142 -3.49 -3.07 -25.82
CA LEU A 142 -2.67 -3.76 -26.81
C LEU A 142 -2.05 -2.73 -27.75
N VAL A 143 -0.72 -2.69 -27.83
CA VAL A 143 0.01 -1.72 -28.67
C VAL A 143 0.71 -2.48 -29.79
N ARG A 144 0.51 -2.04 -31.05
CA ARG A 144 1.20 -2.62 -32.20
C ARG A 144 2.71 -2.37 -32.08
N SER A 145 3.52 -3.34 -32.45
CA SER A 145 4.95 -3.41 -32.09
C SER A 145 5.79 -2.25 -32.62
N ASP A 146 5.49 -1.75 -33.82
CA ASP A 146 6.11 -0.55 -34.41
C ASP A 146 5.72 0.73 -33.64
N VAL A 147 4.43 0.86 -33.31
CA VAL A 147 3.90 2.00 -32.54
C VAL A 147 4.48 2.02 -31.13
N LEU A 148 4.65 0.85 -30.50
CA LEU A 148 5.29 0.74 -29.18
C LEU A 148 6.74 1.24 -29.21
N ALA A 149 7.49 0.92 -30.27
CA ALA A 149 8.87 1.36 -30.43
C ALA A 149 8.97 2.89 -30.59
N ASP A 150 8.01 3.49 -31.30
CA ASP A 150 7.93 4.94 -31.49
C ASP A 150 7.52 5.67 -30.21
N LEU A 151 6.52 5.16 -29.48
CA LEU A 151 6.02 5.78 -28.25
C LEU A 151 6.99 5.64 -27.08
N PHE A 152 7.71 4.51 -26.98
CA PHE A 152 8.63 4.22 -25.88
C PHE A 152 9.99 3.75 -26.41
N PRO A 153 10.82 4.67 -26.96
CA PRO A 153 12.11 4.32 -27.55
C PRO A 153 12.99 3.50 -26.61
N GLY A 154 13.47 2.35 -27.10
CA GLY A 154 14.32 1.43 -26.34
C GLY A 154 13.59 0.39 -25.49
N SER A 155 12.25 0.37 -25.49
CA SER A 155 11.47 -0.68 -24.82
C SER A 155 11.42 -1.99 -25.61
N ILE A 156 11.63 -1.92 -26.93
CA ILE A 156 11.72 -3.07 -27.85
C ILE A 156 12.79 -2.76 -28.90
N SER A 157 13.52 -3.78 -29.37
CA SER A 157 14.49 -3.61 -30.48
C SER A 157 13.78 -3.62 -31.83
N ASP A 158 14.40 -3.04 -32.86
CA ASP A 158 13.87 -3.03 -34.23
C ASP A 158 13.60 -4.47 -34.75
N GLU A 159 14.50 -5.41 -34.46
CA GLU A 159 14.32 -6.81 -34.84
C GLU A 159 13.14 -7.46 -34.11
N ALA A 160 13.01 -7.18 -32.81
CA ALA A 160 11.92 -7.68 -32.01
C ALA A 160 10.58 -7.06 -32.45
N ALA A 161 10.56 -5.79 -32.85
CA ALA A 161 9.38 -5.09 -33.34
C ALA A 161 8.91 -5.60 -34.71
N ALA A 162 9.84 -6.04 -35.56
CA ALA A 162 9.57 -6.57 -36.91
C ALA A 162 9.11 -8.05 -36.93
N MET A 163 8.94 -8.68 -35.77
CA MET A 163 8.43 -10.06 -35.69
C MET A 163 6.98 -10.14 -36.18
N ARG A 164 6.69 -11.16 -37.00
CA ARG A 164 5.37 -11.41 -37.59
C ARG A 164 4.43 -12.11 -36.62
N ALA A 165 3.19 -11.63 -36.55
CA ALA A 165 2.04 -12.36 -36.03
C ALA A 165 1.31 -13.11 -37.18
N PRO A 166 1.58 -14.41 -37.40
CA PRO A 166 1.11 -15.12 -38.59
C PRO A 166 -0.41 -15.22 -38.71
N ASP A 167 -1.13 -15.17 -37.57
CA ASP A 167 -2.59 -15.33 -37.58
C ASP A 167 -3.36 -14.01 -37.83
N LEU A 168 -2.69 -12.84 -37.84
CA LEU A 168 -3.36 -11.53 -37.99
C LEU A 168 -3.31 -10.96 -39.41
N GLY A 169 -2.33 -11.36 -40.23
CA GLY A 169 -2.20 -10.85 -41.60
C GLY A 169 -1.73 -9.38 -41.71
N ILE A 170 -1.21 -8.78 -40.64
CA ILE A 170 -0.79 -7.36 -40.57
C ILE A 170 0.69 -7.10 -40.93
N GLY A 171 1.32 -8.03 -41.65
CA GLY A 171 2.72 -7.92 -42.09
C GLY A 171 3.75 -8.23 -41.00
N ASP A 172 4.86 -7.49 -40.99
CA ASP A 172 6.01 -7.64 -40.09
C ASP A 172 5.75 -6.97 -38.73
N ARG A 173 4.56 -7.20 -38.18
CA ARG A 173 4.06 -6.55 -36.97
C ARG A 173 3.30 -7.55 -36.12
N HIS A 174 3.20 -7.24 -34.83
CA HIS A 174 2.44 -7.99 -33.83
C HIS A 174 2.00 -7.02 -32.72
N TYR A 175 1.22 -7.48 -31.75
CA TYR A 175 0.80 -6.70 -30.59
C TYR A 175 1.57 -7.08 -29.34
N ARG A 176 1.70 -6.11 -28.42
CA ARG A 176 2.24 -6.26 -27.07
C ARG A 176 1.22 -5.80 -26.04
N VAL A 177 1.15 -6.52 -24.92
CA VAL A 177 0.37 -6.11 -23.76
C VAL A 177 1.09 -4.98 -23.03
N VAL A 178 0.37 -3.89 -22.74
CA VAL A 178 0.76 -2.85 -21.80
C VAL A 178 -0.37 -2.65 -20.80
N ASP A 179 -0.07 -2.84 -19.52
CA ASP A 179 -1.04 -2.75 -18.43
C ASP A 179 -0.70 -1.53 -17.56
N ILE A 180 -1.67 -0.64 -17.38
CA ILE A 180 -1.51 0.66 -16.71
C ILE A 180 -1.75 0.47 -15.21
N LYS A 181 -0.87 1.04 -14.39
CA LYS A 181 -1.00 1.01 -12.93
C LYS A 181 -0.70 2.37 -12.34
N PHE A 182 -1.65 2.89 -11.56
CA PHE A 182 -1.46 4.10 -10.77
C PHE A 182 -0.49 3.84 -9.60
N SER A 183 0.79 3.77 -9.93
CA SER A 183 1.89 3.47 -9.01
C SER A 183 3.22 3.94 -9.61
N THR A 184 4.15 4.32 -8.74
CA THR A 184 5.55 4.47 -9.15
C THR A 184 6.20 3.09 -9.25
N LEU A 185 6.75 2.77 -10.41
CA LEU A 185 7.35 1.45 -10.67
C LEU A 185 8.72 1.34 -10.01
N HIS A 186 8.90 0.36 -9.13
CA HIS A 186 10.21 0.03 -8.58
C HIS A 186 10.91 -1.00 -9.46
N LEU A 187 11.88 -0.54 -10.24
CA LEU A 187 12.59 -1.35 -11.21
C LEU A 187 13.80 -2.04 -10.58
N ALA A 188 14.04 -3.27 -11.02
CA ALA A 188 15.28 -3.99 -10.75
C ALA A 188 16.47 -3.28 -11.43
N ALA A 189 17.69 -3.65 -11.05
CA ALA A 189 18.90 -3.06 -11.62
C ALA A 189 19.03 -3.26 -13.15
N GLY A 190 18.34 -4.27 -13.72
CA GLY A 190 18.26 -4.51 -15.17
C GLY A 190 17.19 -3.69 -15.88
N GLY A 191 16.22 -3.12 -15.16
CA GLY A 191 15.12 -2.33 -15.69
C GLY A 191 13.76 -3.04 -15.65
N GLU A 192 13.76 -4.34 -15.35
CA GLU A 192 12.55 -5.14 -15.22
C GLU A 192 11.75 -4.73 -13.98
N LEU A 193 10.45 -5.06 -13.96
CA LEU A 193 9.63 -4.81 -12.79
C LEU A 193 10.16 -5.60 -11.57
N GLY A 194 10.24 -4.94 -10.41
CA GLY A 194 10.63 -5.55 -9.14
C GLY A 194 9.61 -6.57 -8.59
N ASN A 195 9.76 -6.96 -7.33
CA ASN A 195 8.83 -7.88 -6.62
C ASN A 195 8.33 -7.28 -5.29
N SER A 196 8.32 -5.96 -5.16
CA SER A 196 7.84 -5.26 -3.97
C SER A 196 6.39 -4.83 -4.13
N GLY A 197 5.64 -4.82 -3.03
CA GLY A 197 4.23 -4.40 -3.03
C GLY A 197 3.40 -5.23 -4.02
N SER A 198 2.54 -4.56 -4.80
CA SER A 198 1.65 -5.19 -5.79
C SER A 198 2.35 -5.72 -7.06
N ALA A 199 3.66 -5.50 -7.23
CA ALA A 199 4.36 -5.87 -8.46
C ALA A 199 4.24 -7.36 -8.85
N PRO A 200 4.29 -8.34 -7.91
CA PRO A 200 4.05 -9.75 -8.24
C PRO A 200 2.67 -9.99 -8.88
N ALA A 201 1.62 -9.34 -8.36
CA ALA A 201 0.27 -9.45 -8.93
C ALA A 201 0.19 -8.83 -10.34
N TYR A 202 0.87 -7.70 -10.58
CA TYR A 202 0.93 -7.10 -11.93
C TYR A 202 1.62 -8.04 -12.93
N LYS A 203 2.69 -8.72 -12.51
CA LYS A 203 3.37 -9.73 -13.34
C LYS A 203 2.44 -10.89 -13.70
N ALA A 204 1.71 -11.42 -12.73
CA ALA A 204 0.74 -12.49 -12.96
C ALA A 204 -0.34 -12.07 -13.96
N GLN A 205 -0.85 -10.83 -13.82
CA GLN A 205 -1.86 -10.27 -14.71
C GLN A 205 -1.37 -10.17 -16.16
N VAL A 206 -0.24 -9.48 -16.40
CA VAL A 206 0.29 -9.33 -17.76
C VAL A 206 0.77 -10.64 -18.36
N TYR A 207 1.20 -11.61 -17.55
CA TYR A 207 1.55 -12.95 -18.02
C TYR A 207 0.35 -13.69 -18.60
N ILE A 208 -0.80 -13.65 -17.90
CA ILE A 208 -2.06 -14.25 -18.39
C ILE A 208 -2.48 -13.60 -19.71
N TYR A 209 -2.44 -12.26 -19.78
CA TYR A 209 -2.77 -11.53 -21.00
C TYR A 209 -1.84 -11.86 -22.16
N ASN A 210 -0.52 -11.94 -21.91
CA ASN A 210 0.48 -12.24 -22.94
C ASN A 210 0.31 -13.65 -23.51
N ARG A 211 -0.06 -14.62 -22.68
CA ARG A 211 -0.39 -15.99 -23.13
C ARG A 211 -1.62 -16.02 -24.03
N ALA A 212 -2.71 -15.37 -23.61
CA ALA A 212 -3.93 -15.28 -24.41
C ALA A 212 -3.66 -14.60 -25.75
N LEU A 213 -2.94 -13.46 -25.73
CA LEU A 213 -2.52 -12.73 -26.91
C LEU A 213 -1.68 -13.61 -27.85
N GLY A 214 -0.73 -14.36 -27.30
CA GLY A 214 0.15 -15.24 -28.07
C GLY A 214 -0.61 -16.27 -28.91
N ARG A 215 -1.68 -16.85 -28.37
CA ARG A 215 -2.55 -17.79 -29.08
C ARG A 215 -3.35 -17.11 -30.19
N LEU A 216 -3.86 -15.90 -29.93
CA LEU A 216 -4.69 -15.14 -30.87
C LEU A 216 -3.91 -14.69 -32.10
N GLN A 217 -2.68 -14.22 -31.90
CA GLN A 217 -1.87 -13.66 -33.00
C GLN A 217 -0.90 -14.66 -33.64
N GLY A 218 -0.79 -15.87 -33.06
CA GLY A 218 0.11 -16.94 -33.54
C GLY A 218 1.59 -16.68 -33.24
N TYR A 219 1.88 -15.72 -32.36
CA TYR A 219 3.22 -15.37 -31.90
C TYR A 219 3.14 -14.95 -30.44
N LEU A 220 3.81 -15.70 -29.55
CA LEU A 220 3.93 -15.36 -28.14
C LEU A 220 5.07 -14.35 -27.95
N PRO A 221 4.76 -13.10 -27.55
CA PRO A 221 5.80 -12.13 -27.29
C PRO A 221 6.68 -12.56 -26.10
N PRO A 222 8.02 -12.35 -26.14
CA PRO A 222 8.92 -12.73 -25.04
C PRO A 222 8.67 -11.96 -23.75
N GLU A 223 7.97 -10.82 -23.81
CA GLU A 223 7.67 -9.98 -22.67
C GLU A 223 6.39 -9.16 -22.90
N ALA A 224 5.77 -8.79 -21.78
CA ALA A 224 4.70 -7.80 -21.68
C ALA A 224 5.16 -6.64 -20.79
N PHE A 225 4.41 -5.54 -20.76
CA PHE A 225 4.84 -4.31 -20.10
C PHE A 225 3.84 -3.84 -19.05
N VAL A 226 4.37 -3.20 -18.02
CA VAL A 226 3.60 -2.39 -17.07
C VAL A 226 3.98 -0.92 -17.25
N LEU A 227 2.98 -0.06 -17.39
CA LEU A 227 3.10 1.39 -17.41
C LEU A 227 2.69 1.93 -16.04
N GLY A 228 3.52 2.81 -15.47
CA GLY A 228 3.21 3.47 -14.20
C GLY A 228 3.32 4.98 -14.31
N ARG A 229 2.90 5.69 -13.27
CA ARG A 229 2.97 7.17 -13.20
C ARG A 229 4.40 7.72 -13.03
N GLY A 230 5.42 6.89 -13.19
CA GLY A 230 6.81 7.19 -12.92
C GLY A 230 7.57 5.94 -12.49
N TRP A 231 8.87 6.06 -12.31
CA TRP A 231 9.74 4.91 -12.02
C TRP A 231 10.90 5.29 -11.11
N GLU A 232 11.41 4.31 -10.37
CA GLU A 232 12.66 4.40 -9.62
C GLU A 232 13.53 3.18 -9.90
N GLN A 233 14.84 3.39 -10.03
CA GLN A 233 15.81 2.32 -10.27
C GLN A 233 17.07 2.56 -9.46
N THR A 234 17.60 1.50 -8.84
CA THR A 234 18.93 1.54 -8.21
C THR A 234 19.88 0.63 -8.98
N ARG A 235 20.93 1.20 -9.58
CA ARG A 235 21.96 0.45 -10.32
C ARG A 235 23.32 0.72 -9.70
N ARG A 236 24.00 -0.33 -9.23
CA ARG A 236 25.34 -0.24 -8.60
C ARG A 236 25.41 0.79 -7.46
N GLY A 237 24.32 0.98 -6.72
CA GLY A 237 24.23 1.93 -5.61
C GLY A 237 23.79 3.34 -6.01
N GLU A 238 23.76 3.66 -7.31
CA GLU A 238 23.24 4.93 -7.83
C GLU A 238 21.73 4.84 -8.02
N LYS A 239 20.99 5.83 -7.50
CA LYS A 239 19.54 5.92 -7.63
C LYS A 239 19.17 6.88 -8.77
N SER A 240 18.31 6.44 -9.66
CA SER A 240 17.65 7.25 -10.68
C SER A 240 16.13 7.12 -10.56
N ARG A 241 15.42 8.13 -11.06
CA ARG A 241 13.96 8.18 -11.06
C ARG A 241 13.44 9.02 -12.23
N GLY A 242 12.19 8.80 -12.60
CA GLY A 242 11.44 9.59 -13.57
C GLY A 242 10.00 9.82 -13.12
N THR A 243 9.40 10.92 -13.58
CA THR A 243 8.06 11.39 -13.16
C THR A 243 7.03 11.33 -14.26
N SER A 244 7.43 11.09 -15.51
CA SER A 244 6.48 10.92 -16.61
C SER A 244 6.13 9.46 -16.87
N CYS A 245 4.85 9.22 -17.14
CA CYS A 245 4.33 7.90 -17.50
C CYS A 245 4.77 7.44 -18.91
N MET A 246 5.29 8.37 -19.74
CA MET A 246 5.79 8.10 -21.08
C MET A 246 7.30 7.84 -21.13
N GLU A 247 8.02 7.99 -20.02
CA GLU A 247 9.49 7.82 -20.01
C GLU A 247 9.93 6.36 -20.11
N ARG A 248 9.24 5.44 -19.43
CA ARG A 248 9.72 4.07 -19.28
C ARG A 248 8.61 3.09 -18.94
N LEU A 249 8.55 2.01 -19.70
CA LEU A 249 7.80 0.80 -19.39
C LEU A 249 8.65 -0.17 -18.55
N ALA A 250 8.01 -0.91 -17.65
CA ALA A 250 8.66 -2.02 -16.95
C ALA A 250 8.38 -3.33 -17.69
N PRO A 251 9.38 -3.98 -18.31
CA PRO A 251 9.20 -5.27 -18.93
C PRO A 251 8.99 -6.37 -17.89
N VAL A 252 8.14 -7.32 -18.25
CA VAL A 252 7.89 -8.58 -17.55
C VAL A 252 8.13 -9.71 -18.55
N ALA A 253 9.28 -10.36 -18.42
CA ALA A 253 9.65 -11.49 -19.26
C ALA A 253 8.68 -12.67 -19.07
N ASN A 254 8.34 -13.35 -20.16
CA ASN A 254 7.45 -14.51 -20.14
C ASN A 254 8.10 -15.73 -19.45
N ASP A 255 9.43 -15.84 -19.50
CA ASP A 255 10.23 -16.85 -18.79
C ASP A 255 10.74 -16.35 -17.43
N TYR A 256 10.13 -15.29 -16.89
CA TYR A 256 10.53 -14.71 -15.61
C TYR A 256 10.55 -15.77 -14.50
N ALA A 257 11.67 -15.82 -13.78
CA ALA A 257 11.82 -16.64 -12.59
C ALA A 257 12.35 -15.78 -11.45
N SER A 258 11.61 -15.76 -10.34
CA SER A 258 12.09 -15.13 -9.11
C SER A 258 12.92 -16.14 -8.31
N ARG A 259 13.92 -15.66 -7.58
CA ARG A 259 14.74 -16.52 -6.70
C ARG A 259 13.93 -17.18 -5.58
N LYS A 260 12.81 -16.57 -5.18
CA LYS A 260 12.00 -17.02 -4.03
C LYS A 260 10.78 -17.84 -4.46
N GLY A 261 10.03 -17.38 -5.45
CA GLY A 261 8.78 -18.00 -5.93
C GLY A 261 8.94 -18.86 -7.18
N GLY A 262 10.16 -19.02 -7.72
CA GLY A 262 10.38 -19.81 -8.93
C GLY A 262 9.81 -19.15 -10.19
N ALA A 263 9.44 -19.96 -11.18
CA ALA A 263 8.91 -19.50 -12.46
C ALA A 263 7.56 -18.79 -12.30
N LEU A 264 7.34 -17.70 -13.04
CA LEU A 264 6.08 -16.96 -13.04
C LEU A 264 4.91 -17.83 -13.51
N SER A 265 5.16 -18.70 -14.49
CA SER A 265 4.17 -19.67 -14.98
C SER A 265 3.61 -20.52 -13.86
N HIS A 266 4.47 -21.04 -12.98
CA HIS A 266 4.07 -21.89 -11.87
C HIS A 266 3.26 -21.11 -10.83
N GLN A 267 3.70 -19.90 -10.47
CA GLN A 267 2.96 -19.04 -9.54
C GLN A 267 1.55 -18.70 -10.05
N VAL A 268 1.42 -18.44 -11.35
CA VAL A 268 0.12 -18.20 -12.00
C VAL A 268 -0.75 -19.45 -12.01
N GLU A 269 -0.18 -20.61 -12.34
CA GLU A 269 -0.89 -21.89 -12.33
C GLU A 269 -1.41 -22.26 -10.93
N GLU A 270 -0.58 -22.09 -9.90
CA GLU A 270 -0.98 -22.29 -8.50
C GLU A 270 -2.09 -21.32 -8.08
N ALA A 271 -1.98 -20.04 -8.45
CA ALA A 271 -3.01 -19.05 -8.12
C ALA A 271 -4.35 -19.33 -8.83
N VAL A 272 -4.32 -19.76 -10.09
CA VAL A 272 -5.51 -20.15 -10.84
C VAL A 272 -6.14 -21.42 -10.23
N ALA A 273 -5.33 -22.41 -9.86
CA ALA A 273 -5.80 -23.62 -9.19
C ALA A 273 -6.40 -23.31 -7.82
N TRP A 274 -5.81 -22.39 -7.06
CA TRP A 274 -6.34 -21.93 -5.78
C TRP A 274 -7.74 -21.34 -5.92
N VAL A 275 -7.93 -20.39 -6.84
CA VAL A 275 -9.25 -19.76 -7.05
C VAL A 275 -10.32 -20.79 -7.39
N ARG A 276 -9.99 -21.79 -8.21
CA ARG A 276 -10.91 -22.90 -8.53
C ARG A 276 -11.23 -23.74 -7.29
N ARG A 277 -10.24 -24.11 -6.48
CA ARG A 277 -10.43 -24.86 -5.23
C ARG A 277 -11.29 -24.09 -4.23
N VAL A 278 -11.09 -22.78 -4.07
CA VAL A 278 -11.95 -21.94 -3.22
C VAL A 278 -13.41 -22.07 -3.66
N ARG A 279 -13.70 -22.03 -4.97
CA ARG A 279 -15.07 -22.14 -5.49
C ARG A 279 -15.66 -23.54 -5.32
N ALA A 280 -14.88 -24.58 -5.59
CA ALA A 280 -15.35 -25.96 -5.61
C ALA A 280 -15.41 -26.63 -4.23
N GLU A 281 -14.43 -26.35 -3.36
CA GLU A 281 -14.20 -27.05 -2.09
C GLU A 281 -14.31 -26.10 -0.88
N GLY A 282 -14.18 -24.78 -1.10
CA GLY A 282 -13.98 -23.81 -0.03
C GLY A 282 -15.13 -23.68 0.96
N ARG A 283 -16.34 -24.10 0.58
CA ARG A 283 -17.52 -24.07 1.46
C ARG A 283 -17.36 -24.92 2.72
N ASP A 284 -16.62 -26.03 2.64
CA ASP A 284 -16.43 -26.94 3.76
C ASP A 284 -15.16 -26.63 4.58
N TRP A 285 -14.45 -25.56 4.24
CA TRP A 285 -13.23 -25.16 4.94
C TRP A 285 -13.52 -24.28 6.15
N HIS A 286 -12.61 -24.31 7.12
CA HIS A 286 -12.68 -23.47 8.32
C HIS A 286 -11.33 -22.85 8.63
N VAL A 287 -11.32 -21.67 9.24
CA VAL A 287 -10.10 -20.94 9.64
C VAL A 287 -9.68 -21.21 11.10
N LEU A 288 -10.64 -21.56 11.95
CA LEU A 288 -10.48 -21.74 13.40
C LEU A 288 -11.04 -23.09 13.86
N PRO A 289 -10.53 -23.68 14.96
CA PRO A 289 -9.38 -23.22 15.77
C PRO A 289 -8.02 -23.38 15.06
N GLU A 290 -7.97 -24.23 14.03
CA GLU A 290 -6.84 -24.37 13.10
C GLU A 290 -7.41 -24.40 11.67
N PRO A 291 -6.67 -23.86 10.69
CA PRO A 291 -7.17 -23.81 9.33
C PRO A 291 -7.24 -25.22 8.72
N SER A 292 -8.32 -25.55 8.02
CA SER A 292 -8.52 -26.85 7.37
C SER A 292 -7.56 -27.09 6.19
N VAL A 293 -7.05 -26.00 5.59
CA VAL A 293 -6.01 -25.98 4.57
C VAL A 293 -5.01 -24.86 4.90
N ASP A 294 -3.72 -25.06 4.60
CA ASP A 294 -2.66 -24.13 5.04
C ASP A 294 -2.80 -22.71 4.46
N GLU A 295 -3.40 -22.59 3.28
CA GLU A 295 -3.70 -21.33 2.59
C GLU A 295 -4.67 -20.43 3.38
N LEU A 296 -5.52 -21.01 4.25
CA LEU A 296 -6.42 -20.21 5.09
C LEU A 296 -5.75 -19.63 6.34
N ARG A 297 -4.44 -19.86 6.53
CA ARG A 297 -3.73 -19.32 7.68
C ARG A 297 -3.66 -17.79 7.59
N PRO A 298 -4.08 -17.05 8.63
CA PRO A 298 -4.16 -15.61 8.56
C PRO A 298 -2.78 -14.96 8.54
N SER A 299 -2.76 -13.66 8.27
CA SER A 299 -1.58 -12.82 8.43
C SER A 299 -1.97 -11.49 9.06
N ALA A 300 -1.24 -11.09 10.10
CA ALA A 300 -1.36 -9.77 10.71
C ALA A 300 -0.58 -8.67 9.95
N LYS A 301 0.03 -9.03 8.82
CA LYS A 301 0.95 -8.15 8.07
C LYS A 301 0.47 -7.78 6.68
N GLU A 302 -0.52 -8.50 6.15
CA GLU A 302 -1.03 -8.26 4.80
C GLU A 302 -2.23 -7.31 4.82
N ASP A 303 -2.42 -6.60 3.71
CA ASP A 303 -3.63 -5.82 3.47
C ASP A 303 -4.78 -6.77 3.10
N VAL A 304 -5.81 -6.76 3.95
CA VAL A 304 -6.98 -7.65 3.85
C VAL A 304 -8.26 -6.86 3.51
N GLY A 305 -8.13 -5.58 3.16
CA GLY A 305 -9.24 -4.68 2.84
C GLY A 305 -10.32 -4.70 3.91
N ARG A 306 -11.58 -4.84 3.46
CA ARG A 306 -12.79 -4.87 4.31
C ARG A 306 -12.86 -6.03 5.31
N TRP A 307 -11.88 -6.91 5.38
CA TRP A 307 -11.83 -8.01 6.35
C TRP A 307 -10.85 -7.76 7.49
N ALA A 308 -10.39 -6.52 7.68
CA ALA A 308 -9.37 -6.16 8.66
C ALA A 308 -9.75 -6.59 10.09
N SER A 309 -10.97 -6.29 10.55
CA SER A 309 -11.40 -6.68 11.90
C SER A 309 -11.51 -8.20 12.05
N VAL A 310 -12.05 -8.89 11.05
CA VAL A 310 -12.20 -10.35 11.04
C VAL A 310 -10.83 -11.03 11.08
N VAL A 311 -9.90 -10.64 10.22
CA VAL A 311 -8.56 -11.24 10.18
C VAL A 311 -7.79 -10.95 11.48
N LYS A 312 -7.91 -9.74 12.03
CA LYS A 312 -7.32 -9.39 13.33
C LYS A 312 -7.78 -10.33 14.44
N GLU A 313 -9.08 -10.66 14.46
CA GLU A 313 -9.63 -11.60 15.43
C GLU A 313 -9.19 -13.04 15.16
N ILE A 314 -9.15 -13.49 13.90
CA ILE A 314 -8.64 -14.84 13.55
C ILE A 314 -7.16 -14.98 13.95
N VAL A 315 -6.32 -13.98 13.70
CA VAL A 315 -4.91 -13.97 14.13
C VAL A 315 -4.81 -14.13 15.64
N LYS A 316 -5.61 -13.36 16.39
CA LYS A 316 -5.60 -13.37 17.85
C LYS A 316 -6.04 -14.72 18.40
N GLN A 317 -7.12 -15.31 17.88
CA GLN A 317 -7.63 -16.60 18.34
C GLN A 317 -6.74 -17.78 17.96
N SER A 318 -6.13 -17.73 16.78
CA SER A 318 -5.19 -18.78 16.32
C SER A 318 -3.79 -18.63 16.92
N GLU A 319 -3.51 -17.52 17.60
CA GLU A 319 -2.19 -17.17 18.16
C GLU A 319 -1.10 -17.20 17.07
N ASP A 320 -1.43 -16.75 15.85
CA ASP A 320 -0.54 -16.86 14.70
C ASP A 320 0.76 -16.07 14.89
N LEU A 321 1.86 -16.63 14.40
CA LEU A 321 3.20 -16.04 14.54
C LEU A 321 3.33 -14.64 13.93
N THR A 322 2.53 -14.31 12.92
CA THR A 322 2.56 -13.00 12.27
C THR A 322 2.07 -11.86 13.18
N GLN A 323 1.41 -12.17 14.30
CA GLN A 323 1.10 -11.19 15.34
C GLN A 323 2.38 -10.55 15.93
N LEU A 324 3.48 -11.30 15.96
CA LEU A 324 4.74 -10.86 16.56
C LEU A 324 5.42 -9.76 15.75
N TRP A 325 6.12 -8.87 16.46
CA TRP A 325 6.98 -7.87 15.84
C TRP A 325 8.08 -8.54 15.00
N TRP A 326 8.21 -8.08 13.76
CA TRP A 326 9.23 -8.53 12.81
C TRP A 326 9.10 -9.99 12.33
N VAL A 327 7.94 -10.61 12.52
CA VAL A 327 7.60 -11.92 11.95
C VAL A 327 6.55 -11.71 10.86
N GLY A 328 6.99 -11.79 9.60
CA GLY A 328 6.09 -11.80 8.43
C GLY A 328 5.83 -13.22 7.94
N VAL A 329 5.00 -13.37 6.92
CA VAL A 329 4.61 -14.67 6.34
C VAL A 329 5.80 -15.59 6.05
N PRO A 330 6.92 -15.14 5.44
CA PRO A 330 8.04 -16.04 5.15
C PRO A 330 8.65 -16.66 6.40
N ARG A 331 8.86 -15.88 7.48
CA ARG A 331 9.40 -16.40 8.75
C ARG A 331 8.40 -17.32 9.44
N ARG A 332 7.11 -17.00 9.36
CA ARG A 332 6.04 -17.87 9.87
C ARG A 332 6.03 -19.21 9.14
N GLN A 333 6.14 -19.23 7.81
CA GLN A 333 6.23 -20.47 7.03
C GLN A 333 7.48 -21.29 7.39
N ASP A 334 8.64 -20.66 7.58
CA ASP A 334 9.87 -21.33 8.01
C ASP A 334 9.73 -22.00 9.38
N ALA A 335 9.01 -21.36 10.30
CA ALA A 335 8.72 -21.87 11.64
C ALA A 335 7.65 -23.00 11.62
N ASN A 336 6.61 -22.84 10.82
CA ASN A 336 5.57 -23.86 10.64
C ASN A 336 6.15 -25.17 10.11
N ARG A 337 7.12 -25.12 9.19
CA ARG A 337 7.85 -26.32 8.70
C ARG A 337 8.63 -27.05 9.80
N GLN A 338 8.91 -26.38 10.91
CA GLN A 338 9.53 -26.95 12.11
C GLN A 338 8.49 -27.37 13.18
N GLY A 339 7.19 -27.28 12.86
CA GLY A 339 6.10 -27.60 13.78
C GLY A 339 5.81 -26.52 14.82
N LEU A 340 6.23 -25.27 14.56
CA LEU A 340 5.95 -24.12 15.42
C LEU A 340 4.81 -23.31 14.80
N MET A 341 3.59 -23.47 15.32
CA MET A 341 2.38 -22.88 14.72
C MET A 341 1.87 -21.65 15.46
N ARG A 342 2.14 -21.55 16.76
CA ARG A 342 1.57 -20.53 17.65
C ARG A 342 2.65 -19.77 18.38
N TRP A 343 2.48 -18.47 18.54
CA TRP A 343 3.47 -17.67 19.26
C TRP A 343 3.50 -17.99 20.76
N THR A 344 2.51 -18.67 21.31
CA THR A 344 2.52 -19.11 22.71
C THR A 344 3.40 -20.33 22.97
N ASP A 345 3.83 -21.05 21.93
CA ASP A 345 4.71 -22.21 22.08
C ASP A 345 6.07 -21.80 22.71
N PRO A 346 6.50 -22.43 23.81
CA PRO A 346 7.75 -22.07 24.50
C PRO A 346 9.00 -22.27 23.63
N ARG A 347 8.92 -23.10 22.59
CA ARG A 347 10.00 -23.30 21.61
C ARG A 347 10.13 -22.13 20.64
N VAL A 348 9.12 -21.27 20.51
CA VAL A 348 9.19 -20.08 19.66
C VAL A 348 10.08 -19.04 20.31
N THR A 349 11.24 -18.80 19.71
CA THR A 349 12.21 -17.79 20.11
C THR A 349 12.63 -16.94 18.90
N PRO A 350 13.30 -15.78 19.09
CA PRO A 350 13.87 -15.04 17.97
C PRO A 350 14.74 -15.92 17.05
N GLU A 351 15.56 -16.81 17.63
CA GLU A 351 16.46 -17.67 16.86
C GLU A 351 15.69 -18.70 16.02
N THR A 352 14.65 -19.35 16.58
CA THR A 352 13.84 -20.33 15.84
C THR A 352 12.98 -19.68 14.76
N LEU A 353 12.66 -18.39 14.94
CA LEU A 353 11.98 -17.55 13.95
C LEU A 353 12.94 -16.91 12.93
N GLY A 354 14.25 -17.15 13.03
CA GLY A 354 15.25 -16.54 12.14
C GLY A 354 15.36 -15.02 12.29
N VAL A 355 14.99 -14.47 13.45
CA VAL A 355 15.16 -13.07 13.81
C VAL A 355 16.48 -12.89 14.53
N THR A 356 17.44 -12.28 13.84
CA THR A 356 18.83 -12.12 14.31
C THR A 356 19.24 -10.65 14.42
N GLY A 357 20.40 -10.41 15.02
CA GLY A 357 21.02 -9.08 15.15
C GLY A 357 20.87 -8.47 16.54
N THR A 358 21.74 -7.51 16.84
CA THR A 358 21.92 -6.93 18.18
C THR A 358 20.76 -6.07 18.67
N SER A 359 19.89 -5.62 17.77
CA SER A 359 18.68 -4.85 18.12
C SER A 359 17.40 -5.69 17.97
N ARG A 360 17.27 -6.45 16.88
CA ARG A 360 15.99 -7.14 16.57
C ARG A 360 15.74 -8.35 17.46
N ALA A 361 16.74 -9.19 17.69
CA ALA A 361 16.56 -10.39 18.52
C ALA A 361 16.22 -10.04 19.98
N PRO A 362 16.89 -9.09 20.66
CA PRO A 362 16.53 -8.69 22.02
C PRO A 362 15.13 -8.08 22.13
N ASN A 363 14.73 -7.24 21.17
CA ASN A 363 13.39 -6.65 21.16
C ASN A 363 12.28 -7.71 21.04
N LEU A 364 12.43 -8.66 20.11
CA LEU A 364 11.47 -9.75 19.97
C LEU A 364 11.47 -10.66 21.20
N ARG A 365 12.65 -10.94 21.77
CA ARG A 365 12.77 -11.71 23.02
C ARG A 365 11.96 -11.07 24.14
N ALA A 366 12.18 -9.79 24.41
CA ALA A 366 11.49 -9.05 25.46
C ALA A 366 9.97 -9.07 25.26
N LEU A 367 9.48 -8.89 24.03
CA LEU A 367 8.05 -8.99 23.70
C LEU A 367 7.48 -10.40 23.98
N LEU A 368 8.22 -11.46 23.67
CA LEU A 368 7.78 -12.82 24.00
C LEU A 368 7.74 -13.04 25.52
N ASP A 369 8.79 -12.63 26.21
CA ASP A 369 8.95 -12.87 27.65
C ASP A 369 7.88 -12.11 28.45
N VAL A 370 7.60 -10.84 28.12
CA VAL A 370 6.56 -10.06 28.81
C VAL A 370 5.16 -10.63 28.61
N ASN A 371 4.89 -11.27 27.47
CA ASN A 371 3.57 -11.82 27.15
C ASN A 371 3.38 -13.26 27.68
N ARG A 372 4.44 -14.04 27.85
CA ARG A 372 4.35 -15.44 28.29
C ARG A 372 4.65 -15.64 29.77
N GLU A 373 5.52 -14.82 30.34
CA GLU A 373 6.01 -15.04 31.70
C GLU A 373 5.22 -14.24 32.73
N PRO A 374 5.07 -14.78 33.97
CA PRO A 374 4.60 -13.98 35.09
C PRO A 374 5.61 -12.87 35.42
N GLY A 375 5.15 -11.78 36.04
CA GLY A 375 6.00 -10.66 36.46
C GLY A 375 5.41 -9.31 36.09
N PRO A 376 6.20 -8.22 36.21
CA PRO A 376 5.74 -6.87 35.91
C PRO A 376 5.18 -6.75 34.50
N ASP A 377 4.13 -5.95 34.39
CA ASP A 377 3.39 -5.70 33.17
C ASP A 377 4.14 -4.81 32.17
N VAL A 378 5.04 -3.98 32.68
CA VAL A 378 5.98 -3.18 31.88
C VAL A 378 7.40 -3.58 32.26
N ARG A 379 8.23 -3.83 31.25
CA ARG A 379 9.64 -4.24 31.43
C ARG A 379 10.54 -3.40 30.52
N PRO A 380 11.82 -3.16 30.88
CA PRO A 380 12.44 -3.53 32.17
C PRO A 380 11.98 -2.63 33.33
N ALA A 381 12.27 -3.03 34.57
CA ALA A 381 11.95 -2.23 35.76
C ALA A 381 12.75 -0.93 35.87
N HIS A 382 13.89 -0.84 35.17
CA HIS A 382 14.71 0.37 35.09
C HIS A 382 15.16 0.59 33.66
N ILE A 383 14.94 1.80 33.13
CA ILE A 383 15.32 2.17 31.76
C ILE A 383 16.54 3.08 31.81
N SER A 384 17.65 2.63 31.23
CA SER A 384 18.94 3.33 31.26
C SER A 384 19.20 4.13 29.98
N GLU A 385 18.67 3.68 28.85
CA GLU A 385 18.87 4.30 27.55
C GLU A 385 18.31 5.73 27.48
N ALA A 386 19.17 6.65 27.03
CA ALA A 386 18.92 8.09 26.96
C ALA A 386 18.34 8.70 28.26
N ARG A 387 18.49 8.05 29.43
CA ARG A 387 17.74 8.40 30.64
C ARG A 387 17.87 9.86 31.03
N ALA A 388 19.08 10.41 31.00
CA ALA A 388 19.35 11.82 31.31
C ALA A 388 18.61 12.80 30.38
N ASP A 389 18.23 12.35 29.18
CA ASP A 389 17.52 13.16 28.20
C ASP A 389 16.01 13.14 28.37
N TRP A 390 15.41 12.18 29.07
CA TRP A 390 13.94 12.08 29.10
C TRP A 390 13.35 11.82 30.48
N ILE A 391 14.13 11.43 31.49
CA ILE A 391 13.58 11.07 32.80
C ILE A 391 13.03 12.26 33.58
N GLU A 392 13.77 13.37 33.57
CA GLU A 392 13.34 14.61 34.22
C GLU A 392 12.37 15.32 33.28
N GLU A 393 11.20 15.67 33.80
CA GLU A 393 10.20 16.47 33.07
C GLU A 393 10.69 17.92 33.02
N ALA A 394 11.09 18.39 31.83
CA ALA A 394 11.54 19.76 31.67
C ALA A 394 10.39 20.77 31.85
N PRO A 395 10.67 22.03 32.22
CA PRO A 395 9.61 23.03 32.44
C PRO A 395 8.73 23.31 31.20
N ALA A 396 9.25 23.02 30.00
CA ALA A 396 8.49 23.01 28.76
C ALA A 396 8.94 21.84 27.88
N GLU A 397 7.99 20.99 27.50
CA GLU A 397 8.13 19.90 26.54
C GLU A 397 6.89 19.86 25.67
N PHE A 398 7.07 19.53 24.39
CA PHE A 398 5.99 19.38 23.43
C PHE A 398 5.88 17.93 22.98
N TYR A 399 4.65 17.44 22.87
CA TYR A 399 4.30 16.15 22.28
C TYR A 399 3.61 16.45 20.96
N VAL A 400 4.22 16.01 19.86
CA VAL A 400 3.85 16.45 18.52
C VAL A 400 3.61 15.26 17.61
N ASP A 401 2.57 15.39 16.80
CA ASP A 401 2.17 14.43 15.77
C ASP A 401 1.66 15.18 14.53
N PHE A 402 2.02 14.69 13.34
CA PHE A 402 1.69 15.34 12.06
C PHE A 402 0.76 14.45 11.22
N GLU A 403 -0.24 15.05 10.60
CA GLU A 403 -0.95 14.42 9.48
C GLU A 403 -0.48 14.99 8.15
N THR A 404 -0.30 14.08 7.19
CA THR A 404 0.22 14.42 5.86
C THR A 404 -0.64 13.82 4.76
N VAL A 405 -0.66 14.51 3.61
CA VAL A 405 -1.14 13.94 2.36
C VAL A 405 0.04 13.55 1.47
N SER A 406 -0.18 12.53 0.65
CA SER A 406 0.76 12.11 -0.40
C SER A 406 0.44 12.77 -1.75
N ASP A 407 1.19 12.40 -2.78
CA ASP A 407 0.97 12.82 -4.16
C ASP A 407 -0.07 11.98 -4.92
N LEU A 408 -0.86 11.17 -4.21
CA LEU A 408 -1.84 10.28 -4.83
C LEU A 408 -3.12 11.02 -5.27
N ASP A 409 -3.39 12.21 -4.73
CA ASP A 409 -4.47 13.07 -5.21
C ASP A 409 -4.02 13.93 -6.40
N ASP A 410 -3.80 13.24 -7.52
CA ASP A 410 -3.47 13.84 -8.81
C ASP A 410 -4.76 14.14 -9.59
N ASP A 411 -4.82 15.30 -10.25
CA ASP A 411 -5.92 15.70 -11.15
C ASP A 411 -5.64 15.35 -12.62
N PHE A 412 -4.43 14.86 -12.90
CA PHE A 412 -3.92 14.43 -14.20
C PHE A 412 -3.92 15.51 -15.29
N SER A 413 -4.13 16.79 -14.92
CA SER A 413 -4.11 17.91 -15.87
C SER A 413 -2.72 18.12 -16.49
N GLY A 414 -1.66 17.65 -15.83
CA GLY A 414 -0.26 17.75 -16.26
C GLY A 414 0.29 16.55 -17.04
N ILE A 415 -0.55 15.57 -17.40
CA ILE A 415 -0.10 14.34 -18.08
C ILE A 415 0.72 14.65 -19.36
N PRO A 416 1.88 13.99 -19.62
CA PRO A 416 2.35 12.73 -19.06
C PRO A 416 3.09 12.83 -17.71
N GLU A 417 3.36 14.04 -17.23
CA GLU A 417 4.02 14.23 -15.94
C GLU A 417 3.03 13.95 -14.81
N ARG A 418 3.51 13.21 -13.82
CA ARG A 418 2.83 12.98 -12.56
C ARG A 418 2.60 14.29 -11.81
N GLY A 419 1.37 14.51 -11.38
CA GLY A 419 0.97 15.59 -10.47
C GLY A 419 0.86 15.12 -9.02
N GLY A 420 -0.08 15.75 -8.29
CA GLY A 420 -0.22 15.60 -6.85
C GLY A 420 0.91 16.27 -6.06
N GLN A 421 0.63 16.67 -4.82
CA GLN A 421 1.61 17.36 -3.97
C GLN A 421 1.53 16.82 -2.54
N PRO A 422 2.60 16.22 -2.00
CA PRO A 422 2.65 15.88 -0.59
C PRO A 422 2.77 17.16 0.26
N LEU A 423 1.99 17.22 1.33
CA LEU A 423 1.89 18.36 2.24
C LEU A 423 1.62 17.89 3.67
N ILE A 424 2.11 18.65 4.65
CA ILE A 424 1.66 18.64 6.04
C ILE A 424 0.40 19.50 6.10
N PHE A 425 -0.74 18.89 6.40
CA PHE A 425 -2.02 19.62 6.50
C PHE A 425 -2.47 19.80 7.95
N MET A 426 -1.91 19.03 8.88
CA MET A 426 -2.25 19.12 10.30
C MET A 426 -1.03 18.92 11.18
N VAL A 427 -0.93 19.73 12.24
CA VAL A 427 0.04 19.55 13.32
C VAL A 427 -0.69 19.54 14.66
N GLY A 428 -0.55 18.46 15.39
CA GLY A 428 -0.91 18.37 16.80
C GLY A 428 0.25 18.81 17.67
N CYS A 429 -0.03 19.64 18.68
CA CYS A 429 0.97 20.05 19.64
C CYS A 429 0.36 20.13 21.03
N GLY A 430 0.77 19.20 21.89
CA GLY A 430 0.39 19.16 23.29
C GLY A 430 1.54 19.49 24.22
N HIS A 431 1.23 20.09 25.38
CA HIS A 431 2.17 20.34 26.46
C HIS A 431 1.47 20.26 27.81
N LEU A 432 2.26 20.19 28.88
CA LEU A 432 1.76 20.33 30.24
C LEU A 432 1.96 21.75 30.74
N GLU A 433 0.94 22.31 31.38
CA GLU A 433 1.01 23.58 32.07
C GLU A 433 0.32 23.41 33.43
N ASP A 434 1.05 23.66 34.53
CA ASP A 434 0.58 23.45 35.90
C ASP A 434 0.05 22.02 36.18
N GLY A 435 0.55 21.03 35.43
CA GLY A 435 0.13 19.63 35.51
C GLY A 435 -1.07 19.26 34.64
N ASP A 436 -1.74 20.26 34.05
CA ASP A 436 -2.87 20.07 33.13
C ASP A 436 -2.37 19.85 31.70
N TRP A 437 -3.05 18.96 30.98
CA TRP A 437 -2.85 18.79 29.55
C TRP A 437 -3.43 19.97 28.77
N ARG A 438 -2.59 20.60 27.94
CA ARG A 438 -2.97 21.66 27.00
C ARG A 438 -2.64 21.21 25.59
N PHE A 439 -3.64 21.22 24.72
CA PHE A 439 -3.48 20.80 23.33
C PHE A 439 -3.93 21.90 22.38
N LYS A 440 -3.21 22.01 21.25
CA LYS A 440 -3.62 22.83 20.12
C LYS A 440 -3.35 22.06 18.82
N CYS A 441 -4.38 21.99 17.98
CA CYS A 441 -4.29 21.47 16.62
C CYS A 441 -4.24 22.64 15.62
N PHE A 442 -3.34 22.55 14.66
CA PHE A 442 -3.18 23.48 13.55
C PHE A 442 -3.58 22.78 12.27
N ILE A 443 -4.58 23.30 11.57
CA ILE A 443 -5.16 22.66 10.38
C ILE A 443 -5.09 23.65 9.22
N ALA A 444 -4.66 23.17 8.06
CA ALA A 444 -4.62 23.94 6.83
C ALA A 444 -6.02 24.42 6.43
N ASP A 445 -6.10 25.56 5.73
CA ASP A 445 -7.37 26.02 5.18
C ASP A 445 -7.73 25.28 3.87
N LEU A 446 -6.71 24.94 3.09
CA LEU A 446 -6.77 24.14 1.85
C LEU A 446 -5.51 23.27 1.76
N LEU A 447 -5.52 22.23 0.93
CA LEU A 447 -4.33 21.46 0.58
C LEU A 447 -3.53 22.20 -0.50
N ASP A 448 -2.80 23.23 -0.06
CA ASP A 448 -1.82 23.95 -0.85
C ASP A 448 -0.60 24.35 -0.02
N GLU A 449 0.50 24.67 -0.71
CA GLU A 449 1.75 25.09 -0.08
C GLU A 449 1.58 26.28 0.87
N ARG A 450 0.73 27.26 0.49
CA ARG A 450 0.52 28.46 1.29
C ARG A 450 -0.11 28.12 2.65
N SER A 451 -1.08 27.22 2.65
CA SER A 451 -1.79 26.79 3.84
C SER A 451 -0.92 25.90 4.72
N GLU A 452 -0.13 25.00 4.13
CA GLU A 452 0.90 24.23 4.85
C GLU A 452 1.88 25.15 5.57
N ALA A 453 2.42 26.15 4.86
CA ALA A 453 3.38 27.07 5.46
C ALA A 453 2.77 27.85 6.63
N LYS A 454 1.50 28.24 6.51
CA LYS A 454 0.76 28.88 7.59
C LYS A 454 0.59 27.97 8.81
N VAL A 455 0.28 26.68 8.61
CA VAL A 455 0.18 25.70 9.70
C VAL A 455 1.50 25.60 10.45
N ILE A 456 2.61 25.50 9.72
CA ILE A 456 3.95 25.39 10.30
C ILE A 456 4.35 26.68 11.03
N ASP A 457 4.09 27.85 10.44
CA ASP A 457 4.31 29.16 11.07
C ASP A 457 3.53 29.29 12.39
N ASP A 458 2.21 29.00 12.36
CA ASP A 458 1.34 29.12 13.52
C ASP A 458 1.76 28.14 14.64
N TRP A 459 2.24 26.94 14.28
CA TRP A 459 2.78 25.96 15.23
C TRP A 459 4.07 26.45 15.90
N PHE A 460 5.03 26.97 15.13
CA PHE A 460 6.26 27.51 15.69
C PHE A 460 6.03 28.75 16.55
N GLU A 461 5.12 29.63 16.15
CA GLU A 461 4.70 30.78 16.95
C GLU A 461 4.07 30.34 18.29
N HIS A 462 3.25 29.28 18.26
CA HIS A 462 2.68 28.71 19.48
C HIS A 462 3.74 28.13 20.41
N MET A 463 4.64 27.29 19.91
CA MET A 463 5.72 26.72 20.73
C MET A 463 6.61 27.83 21.32
N THR A 464 6.91 28.86 20.54
CA THR A 464 7.64 30.05 21.00
C THR A 464 6.91 30.75 22.14
N SER A 465 5.61 31.01 21.98
CA SER A 465 4.80 31.65 23.03
C SER A 465 4.69 30.82 24.30
N VAL A 466 4.59 29.49 24.18
CA VAL A 466 4.54 28.59 25.35
C VAL A 466 5.91 28.55 26.04
N ARG A 467 7.01 28.41 25.29
CA ARG A 467 8.37 28.48 25.82
C ARG A 467 8.60 29.78 26.57
N ASP A 468 8.27 30.92 25.98
CA ASP A 468 8.51 32.24 26.59
C ASP A 468 7.67 32.45 27.86
N ARG A 469 6.59 31.70 28.05
CA ARG A 469 5.76 31.72 29.25
C ARG A 469 6.25 30.74 30.33
N LEU A 470 6.59 29.51 29.96
CA LEU A 470 6.89 28.43 30.91
C LEU A 470 8.39 28.26 31.18
N ALA A 471 9.24 28.48 30.18
CA ALA A 471 10.67 28.20 30.23
C ALA A 471 11.48 29.21 29.39
N PRO A 472 11.49 30.52 29.73
CA PRO A 472 12.16 31.53 28.93
C PRO A 472 13.64 31.21 28.70
N GLY A 473 14.08 31.20 27.44
CA GLY A 473 15.47 30.95 27.05
C GLY A 473 15.91 29.47 27.09
N VAL A 474 15.01 28.54 27.40
CA VAL A 474 15.25 27.09 27.27
C VAL A 474 14.88 26.64 25.86
N ASP A 475 15.63 25.69 25.30
CA ASP A 475 15.27 25.02 24.05
C ASP A 475 14.46 23.74 24.36
N PRO A 476 13.11 23.81 24.30
CA PRO A 476 12.23 22.74 24.77
C PRO A 476 12.31 21.52 23.87
N LYS A 477 12.23 20.33 24.46
CA LYS A 477 12.18 19.07 23.70
C LYS A 477 10.87 18.99 22.94
N VAL A 478 10.97 18.55 21.69
CA VAL A 478 9.82 18.19 20.86
C VAL A 478 9.83 16.67 20.71
N ILE A 479 9.04 16.02 21.54
CA ILE A 479 8.91 14.57 21.63
C ILE A 479 7.93 14.12 20.56
N HIS A 480 8.36 13.12 19.79
CA HIS A 480 7.56 12.48 18.77
C HIS A 480 7.75 10.96 18.87
N TRP A 481 6.76 10.19 18.42
CA TRP A 481 6.84 8.73 18.58
C TRP A 481 7.84 8.12 17.61
N SER A 482 7.76 8.45 16.32
CA SER A 482 8.60 7.83 15.27
C SER A 482 9.16 8.88 14.31
N PRO A 483 10.18 8.62 13.48
CA PRO A 483 10.81 9.65 12.64
C PRO A 483 9.93 10.38 11.61
N HIS A 484 8.63 10.06 11.51
CA HIS A 484 7.75 10.57 10.46
C HIS A 484 7.78 12.11 10.38
N GLU A 485 7.63 12.83 11.49
CA GLU A 485 7.57 14.30 11.54
C GLU A 485 8.89 14.91 11.07
N THR A 486 10.02 14.34 11.49
CA THR A 486 11.35 14.80 11.04
C THR A 486 11.61 14.52 9.56
N ILE A 487 11.04 13.44 9.04
CA ILE A 487 11.16 13.07 7.63
C ILE A 487 10.36 14.03 6.77
N THR A 488 9.11 14.29 7.13
CA THR A 488 8.18 15.12 6.36
C THR A 488 8.53 16.60 6.44
N LEU A 489 9.02 17.08 7.59
CA LEU A 489 9.45 18.48 7.74
C LEU A 489 10.79 18.76 7.04
N GLU A 490 11.80 17.91 7.24
CA GLU A 490 13.20 18.26 6.94
C GLU A 490 13.93 17.32 5.98
N THR A 491 13.83 15.99 6.16
CA THR A 491 14.83 15.07 5.55
C THR A 491 14.39 14.42 4.25
N ALA A 492 13.09 14.23 4.00
CA ALA A 492 12.55 13.72 2.73
C ALA A 492 13.00 14.57 1.53
N PHE A 493 12.99 14.00 0.33
CA PHE A 493 13.43 14.70 -0.89
C PHE A 493 12.55 15.94 -1.18
N ASP A 494 11.27 15.80 -0.90
CA ASP A 494 10.18 16.76 -0.99
C ASP A 494 9.68 17.14 0.42
N ALA A 495 10.57 17.18 1.41
CA ALA A 495 10.25 17.69 2.73
C ALA A 495 9.79 19.16 2.68
N ALA A 496 8.94 19.57 3.62
CA ALA A 496 8.36 20.91 3.64
C ALA A 496 9.40 22.02 3.58
N VAL A 497 10.46 21.96 4.40
CA VAL A 497 11.56 22.95 4.38
C VAL A 497 12.14 23.08 2.96
N LYS A 498 12.47 21.96 2.32
CA LYS A 498 13.09 21.97 0.98
C LYS A 498 12.14 22.47 -0.12
N ARG A 499 10.84 22.19 0.00
CA ARG A 499 9.82 22.66 -0.95
C ARG A 499 9.67 24.17 -0.86
N HIS A 500 9.47 24.68 0.34
CA HIS A 500 9.25 26.12 0.59
C HIS A 500 10.48 26.99 0.33
N GLU A 501 11.69 26.47 0.55
CA GLU A 501 12.92 27.15 0.14
C GLU A 501 12.99 27.37 -1.38
N LYS A 502 12.52 26.40 -2.19
CA LYS A 502 12.53 26.50 -3.67
C LYS A 502 11.53 27.50 -4.22
N THR A 503 10.36 27.62 -3.60
CA THR A 503 9.31 28.54 -4.05
C THR A 503 9.57 29.99 -3.62
N GLY A 504 10.67 30.23 -2.91
CA GLY A 504 11.02 31.55 -2.38
C GLY A 504 10.10 31.99 -1.25
N TRP A 505 9.37 31.03 -0.62
CA TRP A 505 8.55 31.31 0.53
C TRP A 505 9.42 31.86 1.66
N GLN A 506 9.06 33.04 2.15
CA GLN A 506 9.78 33.69 3.23
C GLN A 506 9.13 33.27 4.55
N HIS A 507 9.80 32.34 5.24
CA HIS A 507 9.36 31.51 6.37
C HIS A 507 8.93 32.21 7.67
N THR A 508 8.48 33.47 7.63
CA THR A 508 7.83 34.18 8.76
C THR A 508 7.41 35.56 8.25
N ARG A 509 6.54 36.26 8.98
CA ARG A 509 6.41 37.75 8.87
C ARG A 509 7.75 38.50 9.02
N GLN A 510 8.82 37.81 9.44
CA GLN A 510 10.15 38.33 9.76
C GLN A 510 11.25 37.85 8.78
N GLN A 511 10.91 37.13 7.69
CA GLN A 511 11.86 36.67 6.66
C GLN A 511 13.02 35.77 7.18
N LYS A 512 12.77 34.90 8.16
CA LYS A 512 13.77 33.94 8.68
C LYS A 512 13.34 32.50 8.39
N PRO A 513 14.29 31.58 8.09
CA PRO A 513 14.01 30.14 7.99
C PRO A 513 13.30 29.59 9.22
N TRP A 514 12.51 28.53 9.05
CA TRP A 514 11.95 27.80 10.18
C TRP A 514 13.06 27.27 11.10
N PRO A 515 12.89 27.34 12.43
CA PRO A 515 13.87 26.82 13.36
C PRO A 515 13.89 25.30 13.30
N HIS A 516 15.02 24.69 13.66
CA HIS A 516 15.13 23.24 13.84
C HIS A 516 14.64 22.88 15.25
N PRO A 517 13.53 22.13 15.39
CA PRO A 517 13.08 21.67 16.69
C PRO A 517 14.11 20.76 17.37
N ASN A 518 14.17 20.82 18.70
CA ASN A 518 14.95 19.87 19.50
C ASN A 518 14.24 18.50 19.57
N TRP A 519 14.26 17.77 18.45
CA TRP A 519 13.53 16.52 18.26
C TRP A 519 14.00 15.39 19.18
N PHE A 520 13.04 14.71 19.81
CA PHE A 520 13.27 13.51 20.60
C PHE A 520 12.41 12.33 20.14
N ASP A 521 13.04 11.45 19.33
CA ASP A 521 12.47 10.19 18.85
C ASP A 521 12.38 9.16 19.99
N TYR A 522 11.21 9.08 20.62
CA TYR A 522 11.02 8.26 21.81
C TYR A 522 11.09 6.75 21.49
N LEU A 523 10.53 6.33 20.34
CA LEU A 523 10.50 4.92 19.93
C LEU A 523 11.90 4.36 19.70
N ASN A 524 12.74 5.06 18.95
CA ASN A 524 14.04 4.52 18.56
C ASN A 524 15.15 4.83 19.58
N LYS A 525 15.05 5.92 20.35
CA LYS A 525 16.04 6.26 21.39
C LYS A 525 15.78 5.57 22.72
N VAL A 526 14.53 5.24 23.04
CA VAL A 526 14.15 4.63 24.33
C VAL A 526 13.57 3.23 24.11
N MET A 527 12.37 3.15 23.54
CA MET A 527 11.57 1.90 23.54
C MET A 527 12.28 0.73 22.88
N LYS A 528 12.79 0.89 21.65
CA LYS A 528 13.50 -0.17 20.91
C LYS A 528 14.98 -0.30 21.28
N ARG A 529 15.53 0.70 21.97
CA ARG A 529 16.96 0.70 22.33
C ARG A 529 17.20 -0.09 23.61
N GLU A 530 16.32 0.05 24.59
CA GLU A 530 16.31 -0.70 25.86
C GLU A 530 15.45 -1.99 25.82
N PRO A 531 14.76 -2.30 24.71
CA PRO A 531 13.54 -3.12 24.71
C PRO A 531 12.50 -2.88 25.83
N VAL A 532 11.94 -1.67 25.88
CA VAL A 532 10.79 -1.37 26.73
C VAL A 532 9.51 -1.98 26.15
N VAL A 533 8.91 -2.93 26.86
CA VAL A 533 7.79 -3.75 26.39
C VAL A 533 6.66 -3.80 27.41
N VAL A 534 5.44 -3.95 26.91
CA VAL A 534 4.20 -3.97 27.72
C VAL A 534 3.45 -5.27 27.46
N ARG A 535 2.97 -5.91 28.53
CA ARG A 535 2.13 -7.11 28.46
C ARG A 535 0.88 -6.83 27.63
N GLY A 536 0.50 -7.73 26.74
CA GLY A 536 -0.59 -7.56 25.77
C GLY A 536 -0.16 -6.90 24.45
N ALA A 537 0.91 -6.10 24.45
CA ALA A 537 1.46 -5.53 23.22
C ALA A 537 2.40 -6.54 22.53
N HIS A 538 2.23 -6.72 21.22
CA HIS A 538 3.05 -7.63 20.39
C HIS A 538 4.01 -6.87 19.46
N GLY A 539 4.15 -5.56 19.67
CA GLY A 539 5.02 -4.65 18.94
C GLY A 539 5.13 -3.30 19.62
N PHE A 540 5.79 -2.34 18.95
CA PHE A 540 6.15 -1.04 19.51
C PHE A 540 5.41 0.14 18.85
N GLY A 541 4.29 -0.10 18.17
CA GLY A 541 3.45 1.00 17.65
C GLY A 541 2.75 1.71 18.82
N LEU A 542 2.61 3.04 18.76
CA LEU A 542 2.05 3.83 19.87
C LEU A 542 0.66 3.31 20.27
N LYS A 543 -0.26 3.17 19.30
CA LYS A 543 -1.60 2.58 19.50
C LYS A 543 -1.56 1.22 20.20
N ALA A 544 -0.68 0.32 19.76
CA ALA A 544 -0.59 -1.03 20.34
C ALA A 544 -0.07 -1.00 21.79
N VAL A 545 0.92 -0.15 22.09
CA VAL A 545 1.49 -0.02 23.43
C VAL A 545 0.50 0.69 24.37
N THR A 546 -0.08 1.80 23.96
CA THR A 546 -1.03 2.58 24.78
C THR A 546 -2.30 1.79 25.08
N ASN A 547 -2.87 1.08 24.11
CA ASN A 547 -4.04 0.23 24.38
C ASN A 547 -3.73 -0.89 25.37
N ALA A 548 -2.55 -1.52 25.26
CA ALA A 548 -2.12 -2.51 26.24
C ALA A 548 -1.95 -1.89 27.64
N MET A 549 -1.37 -0.70 27.74
CA MET A 549 -1.26 0.04 29.02
C MET A 549 -2.63 0.42 29.59
N HIS A 550 -3.58 0.84 28.76
CA HIS A 550 -4.95 1.17 29.16
C HIS A 550 -5.68 -0.07 29.69
N ASP A 551 -5.59 -1.21 28.99
CA ASP A 551 -6.22 -2.47 29.41
C ASP A 551 -5.67 -2.98 30.76
N LEU A 552 -4.46 -2.55 31.12
CA LEU A 552 -3.81 -2.83 32.41
C LEU A 552 -4.07 -1.74 33.47
N GLY A 553 -4.82 -0.68 33.13
CA GLY A 553 -5.14 0.44 34.01
C GLY A 553 -3.96 1.36 34.33
N LEU A 554 -2.93 1.39 33.47
CA LEU A 554 -1.70 2.16 33.66
C LEU A 554 -1.77 3.58 33.09
N VAL A 555 -2.66 3.79 32.11
CA VAL A 555 -2.95 5.08 31.46
C VAL A 555 -4.46 5.22 31.27
N GLU A 556 -4.94 6.46 31.08
CA GLU A 556 -6.38 6.74 30.92
C GLU A 556 -6.81 6.72 29.45
N THR A 557 -5.90 7.07 28.54
CA THR A 557 -6.20 7.18 27.12
C THR A 557 -6.42 5.80 26.52
N ARG A 558 -7.66 5.57 26.05
CA ARG A 558 -8.00 4.46 25.17
C ARG A 558 -8.00 4.93 23.73
N TRP A 559 -7.34 4.17 22.87
CA TRP A 559 -7.36 4.40 21.44
C TRP A 559 -8.45 3.55 20.80
N ASP A 560 -9.62 4.16 20.64
CA ASP A 560 -10.75 3.51 20.00
C ASP A 560 -10.46 3.24 18.50
N GLU A 561 -11.20 2.29 17.93
CA GLU A 561 -11.30 2.16 16.47
C GLU A 561 -11.90 3.48 15.97
N GLY A 562 -11.12 4.26 15.24
CA GLY A 562 -11.56 5.53 14.68
C GLY A 562 -11.88 5.45 13.20
N PRO A 563 -12.63 6.44 12.67
CA PRO A 563 -13.04 6.49 11.27
C PRO A 563 -11.85 6.65 10.31
N ALA A 564 -10.65 6.87 10.83
CA ALA A 564 -9.45 7.10 10.05
C ALA A 564 -8.22 6.63 10.84
N ASP A 565 -7.52 5.61 10.34
CA ASP A 565 -6.08 5.49 10.57
C ASP A 565 -5.33 6.56 9.74
N GLY A 566 -4.00 6.56 9.72
CA GLY A 566 -3.25 7.57 8.95
C GLY A 566 -3.60 7.60 7.45
N LEU A 567 -4.07 6.49 6.86
CA LEU A 567 -4.54 6.47 5.47
C LEU A 567 -5.95 7.06 5.35
N GLY A 568 -6.85 6.73 6.28
CA GLY A 568 -8.18 7.34 6.31
C GLY A 568 -8.15 8.85 6.57
N ALA A 569 -7.20 9.33 7.37
CA ALA A 569 -7.01 10.76 7.63
C ALA A 569 -6.56 11.50 6.36
N MET A 570 -5.71 10.86 5.56
CA MET A 570 -5.27 11.36 4.27
C MET A 570 -6.41 11.46 3.26
N VAL A 571 -7.25 10.43 3.14
CA VAL A 571 -8.44 10.46 2.27
C VAL A 571 -9.42 11.52 2.73
N GLY A 572 -9.71 11.56 4.04
CA GLY A 572 -10.61 12.57 4.60
C GLY A 572 -10.11 14.00 4.38
N ALA A 573 -8.79 14.22 4.36
CA ALA A 573 -8.20 15.51 4.01
C ALA A 573 -8.44 15.88 2.53
N TRP A 574 -8.24 14.96 1.58
CA TRP A 574 -8.54 15.20 0.16
C TRP A 574 -10.03 15.48 -0.07
N THR A 575 -10.91 14.71 0.56
CA THR A 575 -12.36 14.93 0.53
C THR A 575 -12.72 16.33 1.05
N CYS A 576 -12.15 16.72 2.19
CA CYS A 576 -12.38 18.04 2.78
C CYS A 576 -11.83 19.19 1.93
N ASP A 577 -10.69 19.02 1.25
CA ASP A 577 -10.14 20.02 0.33
C ASP A 577 -11.04 20.22 -0.89
N GLY A 578 -11.49 19.11 -1.50
CA GLY A 578 -12.42 19.14 -2.63
C GLY A 578 -13.70 19.90 -2.29
N GLU A 579 -14.28 19.61 -1.13
CA GLU A 579 -15.48 20.32 -0.64
C GLU A 579 -15.20 21.80 -0.35
N ALA A 580 -14.10 22.11 0.35
CA ALA A 580 -13.73 23.48 0.67
C ALA A 580 -13.52 24.34 -0.59
N ARG A 581 -12.85 23.81 -1.62
CA ARG A 581 -12.69 24.47 -2.92
C ARG A 581 -14.03 24.69 -3.62
N ARG A 582 -14.92 23.69 -3.60
CA ARG A 582 -16.24 23.76 -4.22
C ARG A 582 -17.13 24.82 -3.58
N THR A 583 -17.06 24.99 -2.26
CA THR A 583 -17.88 25.97 -1.51
C THR A 583 -17.19 27.31 -1.32
N GLY A 584 -15.90 27.45 -1.67
CA GLY A 584 -15.08 28.62 -1.36
C GLY A 584 -14.85 28.80 0.14
N GLY A 585 -14.82 27.70 0.90
CA GLY A 585 -14.65 27.66 2.36
C GLY A 585 -13.25 27.22 2.79
N SER A 586 -13.14 26.74 4.03
CA SER A 586 -11.91 26.18 4.60
C SER A 586 -12.16 24.74 5.05
N MET A 587 -11.21 23.85 4.76
CA MET A 587 -11.31 22.43 5.13
C MET A 587 -11.42 22.25 6.65
N ARG A 588 -10.81 23.15 7.44
CA ARG A 588 -10.83 23.11 8.91
C ARG A 588 -12.23 23.25 9.51
N ASP A 589 -13.17 23.85 8.76
CA ASP A 589 -14.51 24.16 9.27
C ASP A 589 -15.47 22.96 9.08
N LEU A 590 -15.05 21.92 8.34
CA LEU A 590 -15.81 20.71 8.05
C LEU A 590 -15.76 19.71 9.22
N GLU A 591 -16.87 19.02 9.48
CA GLU A 591 -16.98 18.08 10.61
C GLU A 591 -16.06 16.87 10.50
N LEU A 592 -15.83 16.38 9.27
CA LEU A 592 -14.87 15.30 9.01
C LEU A 592 -13.45 15.70 9.43
N MET A 593 -12.99 16.88 9.01
CA MET A 593 -11.68 17.41 9.39
C MET A 593 -11.56 17.67 10.90
N LYS A 594 -12.63 18.17 11.55
CA LYS A 594 -12.67 18.28 13.02
C LYS A 594 -12.58 16.91 13.70
N GLY A 595 -13.13 15.86 13.07
CA GLY A 595 -12.96 14.47 13.49
C GLY A 595 -11.51 14.04 13.50
N ILE A 596 -10.80 14.24 12.39
CA ILE A 596 -9.37 13.94 12.26
C ILE A 596 -8.56 14.71 13.31
N GLY A 597 -8.85 16.00 13.52
CA GLY A 597 -8.19 16.81 14.55
C GLY A 597 -8.38 16.30 15.99
N ARG A 598 -9.52 15.63 16.29
CA ARG A 598 -9.72 14.97 17.60
C ARG A 598 -8.87 13.69 17.73
N TYR A 599 -8.66 12.95 16.65
CA TYR A 599 -7.77 11.78 16.66
C TYR A 599 -6.32 12.19 16.89
N ASN A 600 -5.86 13.22 16.21
CA ASN A 600 -4.50 13.75 16.38
C ASN A 600 -4.23 14.27 17.82
N GLU A 601 -5.25 14.70 18.57
CA GLU A 601 -5.10 14.95 20.01
C GLU A 601 -4.81 13.66 20.80
N VAL A 602 -5.48 12.56 20.45
CA VAL A 602 -5.27 11.25 21.08
C VAL A 602 -3.85 10.77 20.84
N ASP A 603 -3.28 10.94 19.64
CA ASP A 603 -1.86 10.64 19.35
C ASP A 603 -0.91 11.37 20.31
N CYS A 604 -1.07 12.69 20.43
CA CYS A 604 -0.24 13.51 21.31
C CYS A 604 -0.43 13.15 22.80
N LYS A 605 -1.68 12.95 23.23
CA LYS A 605 -2.01 12.66 24.63
C LYS A 605 -1.55 11.26 25.04
N ALA A 606 -1.74 10.26 24.19
CA ALA A 606 -1.25 8.89 24.41
C ALA A 606 0.26 8.86 24.61
N MET A 607 1.00 9.61 23.77
CA MET A 607 2.44 9.75 23.91
C MET A 607 2.83 10.38 25.24
N MET A 608 2.16 11.47 25.63
CA MET A 608 2.39 12.14 26.91
C MET A 608 2.13 11.22 28.10
N GLU A 609 1.00 10.52 28.13
CA GLU A 609 0.66 9.62 29.25
C GLU A 609 1.66 8.47 29.38
N LEU A 610 2.06 7.88 28.26
CA LEU A 610 3.08 6.83 28.22
C LEU A 610 4.41 7.34 28.78
N VAL A 611 4.91 8.48 28.29
CA VAL A 611 6.19 9.05 28.75
C VAL A 611 6.14 9.35 30.25
N ARG A 612 5.06 9.99 30.74
CA ARG A 612 4.90 10.30 32.16
C ARG A 612 4.80 9.06 33.04
N TYR A 613 4.12 8.02 32.58
CA TYR A 613 4.07 6.74 33.28
C TYR A 613 5.49 6.18 33.44
N LEU A 614 6.25 6.11 32.35
CA LEU A 614 7.62 5.59 32.39
C LEU A 614 8.53 6.42 33.32
N ARG A 615 8.39 7.74 33.34
CA ARG A 615 9.15 8.61 34.27
C ARG A 615 8.91 8.30 35.74
N ARG A 616 7.66 7.97 36.10
CA ARG A 616 7.27 7.76 37.49
C ARG A 616 7.61 6.35 38.00
N HIS A 617 7.66 5.37 37.11
CA HIS A 617 7.67 3.96 37.47
C HIS A 617 8.92 3.19 37.04
N HIS A 618 9.79 3.77 36.18
CA HIS A 618 10.97 3.10 35.59
C HIS A 618 12.23 3.98 35.59
#